data_AF-A0A1B6YDR6-F1
#
_entry.id   AF-A0A1B6YDR6-F1
#
_cell.length_a   1.000
_cell.length_b   1.000
_cell.length_c   1.000
_cell.angle_alpha   90.00
_cell.angle_beta   90.00
_cell.angle_gamma   90.00
#
_symmetry.space_group_name_H-M   'P 1'
#
loop_
_entity.id
_entity.type
_entity.pdbx_description
1 polymer ?
#
loop_
_entity_poly.entity_id
_entity_poly.type
_entity_poly.pdbx_seq_one_letter_code
_entity_poly.pdbx_strand_id
1 'polypeptide(L)'
;MKLTIKLIFALLIINSCSTKNKENEKELLLQADREAPIGWIYLRIYQDSTFEFESRGLRTSTVYKGKAKIDKYQISFNYNDSIPKAGSLAIYNKNTVYYTNGDYAESVGITLTKLDSSLYDRFSITEIRQVLQQAIDLKELQKYFHIDSDSSRKPLKIIESDMINRTTLMGVQKFNEPVSVISKNEADKSETRDYLSIGDWSIVNQKLSLQLHYPVEGITINYMFKKDSNKWVLIDSKLMEK
;
A
#
# COMPACT_ATOMS: atom_id res chain seq x y z
N MET A 1 -75.22 -30.90 -34.79
CA MET A 1 -75.40 -29.44 -34.58
C MET A 1 -74.32 -28.97 -33.62
N LYS A 2 -73.41 -28.07 -34.10
CA LYS A 2 -72.44 -27.23 -33.34
C LYS A 2 -71.32 -28.01 -32.61
N LEU A 3 -70.09 -28.12 -33.10
CA LEU A 3 -69.08 -27.11 -33.53
C LEU A 3 -68.65 -26.17 -32.38
N THR A 4 -67.33 -26.11 -32.15
CA THR A 4 -66.56 -25.18 -31.29
C THR A 4 -66.70 -25.49 -29.77
N ILE A 5 -65.67 -25.60 -28.93
CA ILE A 5 -64.41 -24.85 -28.81
C ILE A 5 -63.36 -25.83 -28.22
N LYS A 6 -62.40 -26.29 -29.04
CA LYS A 6 -61.15 -26.94 -28.59
C LYS A 6 -59.99 -26.26 -29.31
N LEU A 7 -59.75 -25.00 -28.97
CA LEU A 7 -58.55 -24.27 -29.37
C LEU A 7 -58.36 -23.18 -28.32
N ILE A 8 -57.11 -22.86 -28.00
CA ILE A 8 -56.67 -21.87 -26.99
C ILE A 8 -56.58 -22.44 -25.57
N PHE A 9 -55.62 -23.32 -25.33
CA PHE A 9 -54.75 -23.28 -24.12
C PHE A 9 -53.49 -24.17 -24.32
N ALA A 10 -53.03 -24.32 -25.57
CA ALA A 10 -51.85 -25.10 -25.92
C ALA A 10 -50.70 -24.23 -26.47
N LEU A 11 -50.68 -22.94 -26.13
CA LEU A 11 -49.69 -21.99 -26.67
C LEU A 11 -49.22 -20.97 -25.62
N LEU A 12 -48.93 -21.38 -24.40
CA LEU A 12 -48.32 -20.48 -23.39
C LEU A 12 -47.41 -21.21 -22.39
N ILE A 13 -46.74 -22.28 -22.83
CA ILE A 13 -45.61 -22.86 -22.09
C ILE A 13 -44.47 -23.14 -23.06
N ILE A 14 -44.12 -22.14 -23.86
CA ILE A 14 -42.73 -22.04 -24.32
C ILE A 14 -42.01 -21.45 -23.11
N ASN A 15 -41.48 -22.34 -22.27
CA ASN A 15 -40.48 -21.97 -21.28
C ASN A 15 -39.35 -21.27 -22.03
N SER A 16 -39.39 -19.94 -22.06
CA SER A 16 -38.19 -19.12 -22.21
C SER A 16 -37.39 -19.32 -20.93
N CYS A 17 -36.81 -20.51 -20.78
CA CYS A 17 -35.54 -20.64 -20.11
C CYS A 17 -34.55 -19.89 -21.01
N SER A 18 -34.53 -18.57 -20.84
CA SER A 18 -33.31 -17.81 -21.02
C SER A 18 -32.29 -18.47 -20.10
N THR A 19 -31.57 -19.46 -20.63
CA THR A 19 -30.22 -19.81 -20.21
C THR A 19 -29.39 -18.55 -20.40
N LYS A 20 -29.56 -17.59 -19.48
CA LYS A 20 -28.47 -16.74 -19.08
C LYS A 20 -27.42 -17.74 -18.66
N ASN A 21 -26.39 -17.87 -19.50
CA ASN A 21 -25.15 -18.48 -19.12
C ASN A 21 -24.86 -17.97 -17.71
N LYS A 22 -25.03 -18.82 -16.70
CA LYS A 22 -24.36 -18.64 -15.43
C LYS A 22 -22.90 -18.79 -15.83
N GLU A 23 -22.28 -17.70 -16.28
CA GLU A 23 -20.84 -17.56 -16.10
C GLU A 23 -20.63 -17.86 -14.62
N ASN A 24 -19.94 -18.97 -14.34
CA ASN A 24 -19.63 -19.37 -12.98
C ASN A 24 -18.94 -18.17 -12.34
N GLU A 25 -19.65 -17.47 -11.46
CA GLU A 25 -19.17 -16.26 -10.82
C GLU A 25 -17.91 -16.65 -10.05
N LYS A 26 -16.77 -16.15 -10.52
CA LYS A 26 -15.48 -16.57 -9.99
C LYS A 26 -15.37 -16.10 -8.55
N GLU A 27 -15.05 -17.02 -7.65
CA GLU A 27 -14.92 -16.69 -6.24
C GLU A 27 -13.70 -15.78 -6.01
N LEU A 28 -13.93 -14.60 -5.43
CA LEU A 28 -12.86 -13.66 -5.09
C LEU A 28 -11.99 -14.20 -3.96
N LEU A 29 -10.68 -14.09 -4.18
CA LEU A 29 -9.62 -14.37 -3.22
C LEU A 29 -9.07 -13.06 -2.62
N LEU A 30 -8.87 -12.04 -3.46
CA LEU A 30 -8.43 -10.71 -3.06
C LEU A 30 -9.07 -9.64 -3.95
N GLN A 31 -9.51 -8.55 -3.35
CA GLN A 31 -9.93 -7.33 -4.03
C GLN A 31 -9.21 -6.14 -3.40
N ALA A 32 -8.68 -5.27 -4.26
CA ALA A 32 -8.07 -4.02 -3.86
C ALA A 32 -8.40 -2.90 -4.84
N ASP A 33 -8.45 -1.67 -4.35
CA ASP A 33 -8.77 -0.49 -5.15
C ASP A 33 -8.12 0.78 -4.60
N ARG A 34 -8.01 1.79 -5.46
CA ARG A 34 -7.65 3.15 -5.06
C ARG A 34 -8.21 4.17 -6.05
N GLU A 35 -8.41 5.37 -5.56
CA GLU A 35 -8.63 6.54 -6.40
C GLU A 35 -7.29 6.99 -7.04
N ALA A 36 -7.32 7.28 -8.34
CA ALA A 36 -6.21 7.83 -9.10
C ALA A 36 -6.61 9.23 -9.62
N PRO A 37 -5.66 10.12 -9.96
CA PRO A 37 -5.96 11.50 -10.35
C PRO A 37 -7.00 11.66 -11.46
N ILE A 38 -7.14 10.66 -12.33
CA ILE A 38 -8.08 10.66 -13.46
C ILE A 38 -8.97 9.42 -13.52
N GLY A 39 -9.23 8.76 -12.39
CA GLY A 39 -10.10 7.59 -12.33
C GLY A 39 -9.83 6.66 -11.15
N TRP A 40 -9.92 5.36 -11.38
CA TRP A 40 -9.77 4.32 -10.36
C TRP A 40 -8.88 3.19 -10.85
N ILE A 41 -8.11 2.62 -9.94
CA ILE A 41 -7.40 1.36 -10.17
C ILE A 41 -8.10 0.28 -9.36
N TYR A 42 -8.32 -0.88 -9.99
CA TYR A 42 -8.86 -2.07 -9.34
C TYR A 42 -7.94 -3.26 -9.56
N LEU A 43 -7.77 -4.08 -8.53
CA LEU A 43 -7.16 -5.39 -8.60
C LEU A 43 -8.16 -6.42 -8.06
N ARG A 44 -8.46 -7.44 -8.87
CA ARG A 44 -9.25 -8.60 -8.46
C ARG A 44 -8.44 -9.85 -8.73
N ILE A 45 -8.25 -10.69 -7.72
CA ILE A 45 -7.64 -12.02 -7.85
C ILE A 45 -8.67 -13.05 -7.40
N TYR A 46 -8.84 -14.09 -8.19
CA TYR A 46 -9.83 -15.14 -7.98
C TYR A 46 -9.17 -16.42 -7.46
N GLN A 47 -9.96 -17.29 -6.83
CA GLN A 47 -9.46 -18.57 -6.31
C GLN A 47 -8.89 -19.51 -7.39
N ASP A 48 -9.36 -19.39 -8.64
CA ASP A 48 -8.85 -20.13 -9.79
C ASP A 48 -7.48 -19.61 -10.30
N SER A 49 -6.84 -18.72 -9.53
CA SER A 49 -5.58 -18.03 -9.85
C SER A 49 -5.67 -17.04 -11.01
N THR A 50 -6.85 -16.80 -11.61
CA THR A 50 -6.98 -15.72 -12.58
C THR A 50 -7.03 -14.36 -11.87
N PHE A 51 -6.64 -13.30 -12.57
CA PHE A 51 -6.75 -11.94 -12.04
C PHE A 51 -7.13 -10.93 -13.12
N GLU A 52 -7.62 -9.79 -12.66
CA GLU A 52 -7.88 -8.59 -13.45
C GLU A 52 -7.26 -7.38 -12.73
N PHE A 53 -6.39 -6.66 -13.43
CA PHE A 53 -5.94 -5.32 -13.06
C PHE A 53 -6.59 -4.33 -14.01
N GLU A 54 -7.43 -3.44 -13.49
CA GLU A 54 -8.19 -2.49 -14.28
C GLU A 54 -7.74 -1.07 -13.96
N SER A 55 -7.28 -0.35 -14.98
CA SER A 55 -7.08 1.09 -14.93
C SER A 55 -8.26 1.77 -15.61
N ARG A 56 -9.21 2.26 -14.81
CA ARG A 56 -10.44 2.88 -15.28
C ARG A 56 -10.32 4.39 -15.22
N GLY A 57 -10.19 5.04 -16.37
CA GLY A 57 -10.29 6.50 -16.50
C GLY A 57 -11.72 7.00 -16.67
N LEU A 58 -11.89 8.31 -16.84
CA LEU A 58 -13.22 8.93 -17.06
C LEU A 58 -13.93 8.48 -18.34
N ARG A 59 -13.18 8.18 -19.41
CA ARG A 59 -13.73 7.84 -20.75
C ARG A 59 -13.37 6.45 -21.24
N THR A 60 -12.28 5.89 -20.74
CA THR A 60 -11.73 4.60 -21.19
C THR A 60 -11.32 3.75 -20.00
N SER A 61 -11.39 2.44 -20.15
CA SER A 61 -10.86 1.47 -19.19
C SER A 61 -9.92 0.53 -19.91
N THR A 62 -8.79 0.21 -19.27
CA THR A 62 -7.87 -0.83 -19.74
C THR A 62 -7.82 -1.94 -18.70
N VAL A 63 -8.14 -3.17 -19.11
CA VAL A 63 -8.14 -4.34 -18.24
C VAL A 63 -7.02 -5.27 -18.66
N TYR A 64 -6.09 -5.50 -17.75
CA TYR A 64 -4.99 -6.43 -17.90
C TYR A 64 -5.35 -7.72 -17.18
N LYS A 65 -5.34 -8.84 -17.91
CA LYS A 65 -5.74 -10.15 -17.39
C LYS A 65 -4.59 -11.14 -17.43
N GLY A 66 -4.66 -12.14 -16.57
CA GLY A 66 -3.65 -13.19 -16.56
C GLY A 66 -3.84 -14.19 -15.43
N LYS A 67 -2.74 -14.83 -15.05
CA LYS A 67 -2.67 -15.70 -13.88
C LYS A 67 -1.77 -15.10 -12.80
N ALA A 68 -2.27 -15.09 -11.57
CA ALA A 68 -1.52 -14.70 -10.39
C ALA A 68 -0.96 -15.96 -9.72
N LYS A 69 0.34 -15.97 -9.46
CA LYS A 69 0.95 -16.92 -8.54
C LYS A 69 1.14 -16.20 -7.22
N ILE A 70 0.36 -16.60 -6.23
CA ILE A 70 0.47 -16.08 -4.87
C ILE A 70 1.34 -17.06 -4.09
N ASP A 71 2.45 -16.56 -3.59
CA ASP A 71 3.15 -17.19 -2.48
C ASP A 71 2.83 -16.43 -1.18
N LYS A 72 3.52 -16.79 -0.09
CA LYS A 72 3.24 -16.26 1.24
C LYS A 72 3.37 -14.72 1.34
N TYR A 73 4.17 -14.09 0.48
CA TYR A 73 4.56 -12.67 0.60
C TYR A 73 4.47 -11.88 -0.70
N GLN A 74 4.38 -12.58 -1.82
CA GLN A 74 4.52 -12.02 -3.15
C GLN A 74 3.43 -12.56 -4.05
N ILE A 75 2.93 -11.66 -4.89
CA ILE A 75 2.02 -11.95 -5.99
C ILE A 75 2.83 -11.73 -7.26
N SER A 76 3.04 -12.79 -8.03
CA SER A 76 3.62 -12.70 -9.36
C SER A 76 2.50 -12.71 -10.39
N PHE A 77 2.42 -11.66 -11.21
CA PHE A 77 1.39 -11.51 -12.24
C PHE A 77 1.96 -11.93 -13.59
N ASN A 78 1.43 -13.01 -14.14
CA ASN A 78 1.72 -13.42 -15.51
C ASN A 78 0.58 -12.92 -16.42
N TYR A 79 0.80 -11.81 -17.10
CA TYR A 79 -0.16 -11.18 -18.01
C TYR A 79 -0.28 -11.95 -19.31
N ASN A 80 -1.49 -12.06 -19.85
CA ASN A 80 -1.71 -12.70 -21.14
C ASN A 80 -1.21 -11.85 -22.31
N ASP A 81 -1.33 -10.52 -22.19
CA ASP A 81 -1.05 -9.56 -23.25
C ASP A 81 0.05 -8.58 -22.82
N SER A 82 -0.31 -7.32 -22.53
CA SER A 82 0.61 -6.28 -22.09
C SER A 82 0.75 -6.24 -20.57
N ILE A 83 1.91 -5.76 -20.11
CA ILE A 83 2.19 -5.53 -18.69
C ILE A 83 1.85 -4.05 -18.39
N PRO A 84 1.05 -3.76 -17.37
CA PRO A 84 0.81 -2.38 -16.96
C PRO A 84 2.10 -1.76 -16.45
N LYS A 85 2.20 -0.43 -16.55
CA LYS A 85 3.35 0.33 -16.03
C LYS A 85 3.60 0.13 -14.53
N ALA A 86 2.59 -0.31 -13.79
CA ALA A 86 2.71 -0.70 -12.38
C ALA A 86 3.68 -1.89 -12.16
N GLY A 87 3.89 -2.74 -13.17
CA GLY A 87 4.80 -3.88 -13.12
C GLY A 87 4.10 -5.22 -13.01
N SER A 88 4.89 -6.29 -12.86
CA SER A 88 4.42 -7.69 -12.86
C SER A 88 4.62 -8.42 -11.55
N LEU A 89 5.05 -7.71 -10.53
CA LEU A 89 5.32 -8.27 -9.22
C LEU A 89 4.64 -7.38 -8.18
N ALA A 90 4.11 -7.98 -7.13
CA ALA A 90 3.67 -7.24 -5.97
C ALA A 90 4.03 -7.96 -4.70
N ILE A 91 4.18 -7.18 -3.65
CA ILE A 91 4.08 -7.63 -2.26
C ILE A 91 2.72 -7.17 -1.76
N TYR A 92 2.19 -7.77 -0.70
CA TYR A 92 0.95 -7.29 -0.11
C TYR A 92 1.13 -6.99 1.37
N ASN A 93 0.08 -6.63 2.09
CA ASN A 93 -0.07 -6.75 3.53
C ASN A 93 -1.55 -7.00 3.85
N LYS A 94 -2.00 -6.84 5.09
CA LYS A 94 -3.44 -6.97 5.40
C LYS A 94 -4.32 -5.89 4.75
N ASN A 95 -3.74 -4.74 4.40
CA ASN A 95 -4.44 -3.53 3.98
C ASN A 95 -4.10 -3.10 2.55
N THR A 96 -3.01 -3.56 1.94
CA THR A 96 -2.48 -2.96 0.71
C THR A 96 -1.74 -3.97 -0.14
N VAL A 97 -1.84 -3.86 -1.47
CA VAL A 97 -0.95 -4.53 -2.43
C VAL A 97 -0.02 -3.48 -3.02
N TYR A 98 1.29 -3.69 -2.90
CA TYR A 98 2.33 -2.81 -3.43
C TYR A 98 2.95 -3.47 -4.64
N TYR A 99 2.71 -2.90 -5.81
CA TYR A 99 3.39 -3.32 -7.02
C TYR A 99 4.85 -2.90 -6.99
N THR A 100 5.68 -3.79 -7.53
CA THR A 100 7.13 -3.67 -7.65
C THR A 100 7.52 -4.08 -9.07
N ASN A 101 8.73 -3.69 -9.49
CA ASN A 101 9.23 -3.98 -10.84
C ASN A 101 8.37 -3.36 -11.97
N GLY A 102 7.91 -2.13 -11.75
CA GLY A 102 7.24 -1.28 -12.75
C GLY A 102 7.96 0.06 -12.93
N ASP A 103 7.46 0.88 -13.84
CA ASP A 103 8.01 2.21 -14.16
C ASP A 103 7.81 3.22 -13.01
N TYR A 104 6.84 2.98 -12.14
CA TYR A 104 6.53 3.80 -10.97
C TYR A 104 6.02 2.96 -9.81
N ALA A 105 6.17 3.46 -8.58
CA ALA A 105 5.61 2.82 -7.40
C ALA A 105 4.08 2.90 -7.42
N GLU A 106 3.41 1.76 -7.37
CA GLU A 106 1.95 1.63 -7.40
C GLU A 106 1.47 0.83 -6.20
N SER A 107 0.41 1.28 -5.54
CA SER A 107 -0.15 0.61 -4.36
C SER A 107 -1.66 0.73 -4.33
N VAL A 108 -2.37 -0.39 -4.19
CA VAL A 108 -3.84 -0.43 -4.13
C VAL A 108 -4.30 -0.95 -2.76
N GLY A 109 -5.32 -0.32 -2.18
CA GLY A 109 -5.84 -0.67 -0.86
C GLY A 109 -6.72 -1.91 -0.92
N ILE A 110 -6.43 -2.93 -0.12
CA ILE A 110 -7.21 -4.17 -0.02
C ILE A 110 -8.55 -3.87 0.63
N THR A 111 -9.63 -4.13 -0.09
CA THR A 111 -11.01 -4.03 0.40
C THR A 111 -11.58 -5.40 0.77
N LEU A 112 -11.02 -6.49 0.23
CA LEU A 112 -11.36 -7.87 0.60
C LEU A 112 -10.14 -8.77 0.44
N THR A 113 -9.89 -9.66 1.40
CA THR A 113 -8.89 -10.72 1.25
C THR A 113 -9.25 -11.96 2.05
N LYS A 114 -9.04 -13.13 1.44
CA LYS A 114 -9.03 -14.45 2.12
C LYS A 114 -7.60 -14.97 2.30
N LEU A 115 -6.59 -14.17 1.95
CA LEU A 115 -5.19 -14.53 2.15
C LEU A 115 -4.80 -14.31 3.61
N ASP A 116 -4.11 -15.29 4.19
CA ASP A 116 -3.51 -15.14 5.51
C ASP A 116 -2.32 -14.16 5.43
N SER A 117 -2.56 -12.94 5.92
CA SER A 117 -1.58 -11.87 6.06
C SER A 117 -1.15 -11.67 7.51
N SER A 118 -1.48 -12.61 8.41
CA SER A 118 -1.08 -12.55 9.83
C SER A 118 0.45 -12.65 10.03
N LEU A 119 1.16 -13.05 8.97
CA LEU A 119 2.61 -13.25 8.91
C LEU A 119 3.36 -12.08 8.26
N TYR A 120 2.72 -10.94 8.01
CA TYR A 120 3.47 -9.68 7.95
C TYR A 120 4.05 -9.46 9.33
N ASP A 121 5.32 -9.85 9.46
CA ASP A 121 6.10 -9.78 10.68
C ASP A 121 5.78 -8.46 11.37
N ARG A 122 5.07 -8.55 12.50
CA ARG A 122 4.84 -7.37 13.34
C ARG A 122 6.23 -6.89 13.70
N PHE A 123 6.62 -5.75 13.15
CA PHE A 123 7.75 -5.00 13.66
C PHE A 123 7.56 -4.94 15.17
N SER A 124 8.47 -5.58 15.92
CA SER A 124 8.41 -5.42 17.37
C SER A 124 8.65 -3.94 17.68
N ILE A 125 8.08 -3.46 18.78
CA ILE A 125 8.28 -2.07 19.22
C ILE A 125 9.78 -1.74 19.29
N THR A 126 10.60 -2.70 19.72
CA THR A 126 12.07 -2.55 19.76
C THR A 126 12.68 -2.33 18.39
N GLU A 127 12.24 -3.07 17.38
CA GLU A 127 12.73 -2.92 16.01
C GLU A 127 12.29 -1.58 15.38
N ILE A 128 11.06 -1.13 15.65
CA ILE A 128 10.57 0.19 15.18
C ILE A 128 11.48 1.28 15.71
N ARG A 129 11.74 1.25 17.02
CA ARG A 129 12.64 2.20 17.69
C ARG A 129 14.04 2.14 17.11
N GLN A 130 14.57 0.93 16.90
CA GLN A 130 15.90 0.73 16.32
C GLN A 130 16.03 1.34 14.92
N VAL A 131 15.06 1.10 14.04
CA VAL A 131 15.05 1.62 12.67
C VAL A 131 14.90 3.14 12.68
N LEU A 132 13.94 3.67 13.43
CA LEU A 132 13.69 5.11 13.44
C LEU A 132 14.83 5.88 14.09
N GLN A 133 15.44 5.36 15.15
CA GLN A 133 16.64 5.96 15.74
C GLN A 133 17.76 6.05 14.69
N GLN A 134 18.04 4.96 13.97
CA GLN A 134 19.03 4.98 12.88
C GLN A 134 18.68 5.98 11.77
N ALA A 135 17.41 6.08 11.39
CA ALA A 135 16.96 6.99 10.34
C ALA A 135 17.14 8.46 10.74
N ILE A 136 16.70 8.86 11.94
CA ILE A 136 16.84 10.25 12.40
C ILE A 136 18.28 10.62 12.78
N ASP A 137 19.15 9.63 12.99
CA ASP A 137 20.58 9.80 13.24
C ASP A 137 21.45 9.74 11.98
N LEU A 138 20.85 9.64 10.79
CA LEU A 138 21.57 9.70 9.52
C LEU A 138 22.44 10.97 9.46
N LYS A 139 23.75 10.81 9.23
CA LYS A 139 24.72 11.92 9.30
C LYS A 139 24.39 13.05 8.34
N GLU A 140 23.98 12.71 7.13
CA GLU A 140 23.63 13.63 6.06
C GLU A 140 22.39 14.47 6.41
N LEU A 141 21.48 13.92 7.22
CA LEU A 141 20.26 14.60 7.64
C LEU A 141 20.53 15.68 8.70
N GLN A 142 21.61 15.55 9.49
CA GLN A 142 21.81 16.36 10.70
C GLN A 142 21.86 17.87 10.44
N LYS A 143 22.51 18.26 9.34
CA LYS A 143 22.69 19.68 8.96
C LYS A 143 21.37 20.41 8.67
N TYR A 144 20.31 19.68 8.33
CA TYR A 144 19.01 20.25 7.96
C TYR A 144 18.11 20.51 9.17
N PHE A 145 18.46 20.01 10.35
CA PHE A 145 17.70 20.32 11.56
C PHE A 145 17.99 21.72 12.12
N HIS A 146 19.06 22.39 11.64
CA HIS A 146 19.40 23.77 11.99
C HIS A 146 19.38 24.10 13.49
N ILE A 147 19.66 23.10 14.36
CA ILE A 147 19.48 23.20 15.81
C ILE A 147 20.40 24.23 16.49
N ASP A 148 21.52 24.57 15.85
CA ASP A 148 22.48 25.55 16.37
C ASP A 148 22.02 26.99 16.11
N SER A 149 21.17 27.18 15.10
CA SER A 149 20.61 28.50 14.72
C SER A 149 19.14 28.68 15.13
N ASP A 150 18.41 27.58 15.30
CA ASP A 150 16.98 27.58 15.61
C ASP A 150 16.66 26.52 16.68
N SER A 151 16.59 26.95 17.93
CA SER A 151 16.29 26.06 19.05
C SER A 151 14.83 25.60 19.07
N SER A 152 13.92 26.24 18.31
CA SER A 152 12.50 25.86 18.27
C SER A 152 12.25 24.52 17.57
N ARG A 153 13.27 23.99 16.88
CA ARG A 153 13.31 22.66 16.24
C ARG A 153 13.50 21.52 17.24
N LYS A 154 13.68 21.84 18.53
CA LYS A 154 13.73 20.87 19.62
C LYS A 154 12.42 20.88 20.41
N PRO A 155 11.86 19.70 20.78
CA PRO A 155 12.28 18.37 20.36
C PRO A 155 11.92 18.09 18.90
N LEU A 156 12.59 17.12 18.28
CA LEU A 156 12.23 16.65 16.94
C LEU A 156 10.79 16.11 16.95
N LYS A 157 9.95 16.63 16.07
CA LYS A 157 8.53 16.24 15.95
C LYS A 157 8.35 15.17 14.87
N ILE A 158 7.57 14.13 15.15
CA ILE A 158 7.22 13.07 14.20
C ILE A 158 5.69 12.93 14.17
N ILE A 159 5.09 12.93 12.99
CA ILE A 159 3.65 12.69 12.81
C ILE A 159 3.34 11.21 13.05
N GLU A 160 2.27 10.95 13.82
CA GLU A 160 1.74 9.59 13.99
C GLU A 160 1.25 8.99 12.66
N SER A 161 1.56 7.71 12.43
CA SER A 161 1.16 6.99 11.22
C SER A 161 1.21 5.49 11.46
N ASP A 162 0.12 4.77 11.18
CA ASP A 162 -0.01 3.31 11.32
C ASP A 162 0.58 2.75 12.62
N MET A 163 1.81 2.22 12.56
CA MET A 163 2.53 1.62 13.69
C MET A 163 3.37 2.62 14.49
N ILE A 164 3.49 3.87 14.05
CA ILE A 164 4.23 4.96 14.68
C ILE A 164 3.27 5.82 15.50
N ASN A 165 3.41 5.73 16.82
CA ASN A 165 2.66 6.50 17.81
C ASN A 165 3.51 6.72 19.08
N ARG A 166 2.97 7.50 20.02
CA ARG A 166 3.62 7.83 21.31
C ARG A 166 4.20 6.61 22.02
N THR A 167 3.44 5.53 22.14
CA THR A 167 3.85 4.30 22.83
C THR A 167 5.01 3.61 22.10
N THR A 168 4.91 3.51 20.77
CA THR A 168 5.96 2.86 19.97
C THR A 168 7.27 3.64 19.95
N LEU A 169 7.23 4.97 20.04
CA LEU A 169 8.43 5.82 20.03
C LEU A 169 8.97 6.16 21.41
N MET A 170 8.42 5.62 22.50
CA MET A 170 9.00 5.80 23.83
C MET A 170 10.46 5.36 23.85
N GLY A 171 11.36 6.26 24.25
CA GLY A 171 12.79 6.01 24.32
C GLY A 171 13.57 6.29 23.03
N VAL A 172 12.90 6.67 21.93
CA VAL A 172 13.57 7.27 20.77
C VAL A 172 13.91 8.72 21.12
N GLN A 173 15.14 9.13 20.83
CA GLN A 173 15.65 10.44 21.23
C GLN A 173 16.35 11.14 20.08
N LYS A 174 16.29 12.47 20.08
CA LYS A 174 17.07 13.32 19.21
C LYS A 174 17.49 14.58 19.97
N PHE A 175 18.73 15.03 19.75
CA PHE A 175 19.28 16.21 20.42
C PHE A 175 19.27 16.12 21.96
N ASN A 176 19.43 14.90 22.48
CA ASN A 176 19.31 14.57 23.91
C ASN A 176 17.91 14.78 24.52
N GLU A 177 16.88 14.91 23.69
CA GLU A 177 15.49 15.01 24.11
C GLU A 177 14.66 13.87 23.50
N PRO A 178 13.61 13.39 24.19
CA PRO A 178 12.65 12.46 23.58
C PRO A 178 12.01 13.08 22.34
N VAL A 179 11.85 12.30 21.27
CA VAL A 179 11.09 12.76 20.10
C VAL A 179 9.64 13.04 20.49
N SER A 180 9.07 14.11 19.96
CA SER A 180 7.67 14.47 20.18
C SER A 180 6.80 13.85 19.10
N VAL A 181 5.76 13.12 19.50
CA VAL A 181 4.79 12.55 18.55
C VAL A 181 3.53 13.41 18.52
N ILE A 182 3.24 13.94 17.33
CA ILE A 182 2.10 14.81 17.07
C ILE A 182 1.08 14.11 16.17
N SER A 183 -0.19 14.45 16.36
CA SER A 183 -1.27 13.99 15.49
C SER A 183 -1.25 14.71 14.15
N LYS A 184 -1.91 14.12 13.15
CA LYS A 184 -2.11 14.77 11.85
C LYS A 184 -2.82 16.13 11.99
N ASN A 185 -3.81 16.22 12.87
CA ASN A 185 -4.53 17.47 13.14
C ASN A 185 -3.63 18.57 13.74
N GLU A 186 -2.65 18.20 14.56
CA GLU A 186 -1.66 19.16 15.10
C GLU A 186 -0.69 19.61 14.00
N ALA A 187 -0.27 18.69 13.13
CA ALA A 187 0.58 19.00 11.98
C ALA A 187 -0.12 19.93 10.97
N ASP A 188 -1.40 19.68 10.66
CA ASP A 188 -2.18 20.48 9.71
C ASP A 188 -2.40 21.92 10.20
N LYS A 189 -2.36 22.15 11.51
CA LYS A 189 -2.43 23.48 12.14
C LYS A 189 -1.07 24.15 12.30
N SER A 190 0.02 23.46 12.01
CA SER A 190 1.38 24.00 12.14
C SER A 190 1.73 24.86 10.92
N GLU A 191 2.06 26.13 11.16
CA GLU A 191 2.49 27.06 10.09
C GLU A 191 3.88 26.70 9.54
N THR A 192 4.78 26.19 10.39
CA THR A 192 6.18 25.94 10.04
C THR A 192 6.41 24.58 9.37
N ARG A 193 5.47 23.63 9.51
CA ARG A 193 5.61 22.24 9.05
C ARG A 193 6.93 21.56 9.50
N ASP A 194 7.42 21.98 10.66
CA ASP A 194 8.62 21.43 11.30
C ASP A 194 8.29 20.11 12.01
N TYR A 195 8.19 19.06 11.20
CA TYR A 195 7.97 17.69 11.64
C TYR A 195 8.47 16.70 10.58
N LEU A 196 8.80 15.48 11.00
CA LEU A 196 9.00 14.36 10.10
C LEU A 196 7.69 13.60 9.88
N SER A 197 7.48 13.13 8.66
CA SER A 197 6.39 12.20 8.33
C SER A 197 6.92 10.96 7.63
N ILE A 198 6.34 9.81 7.94
CA ILE A 198 6.61 8.55 7.23
C ILE A 198 5.82 8.55 5.92
N GLY A 199 6.50 8.39 4.78
CA GLY A 199 5.88 8.25 3.46
C GLY A 199 5.59 6.80 3.10
N ASP A 200 6.60 5.93 3.20
CA ASP A 200 6.52 4.50 2.94
C ASP A 200 7.21 3.72 4.06
N TRP A 201 6.67 2.55 4.38
CA TRP A 201 7.22 1.58 5.33
C TRP A 201 6.88 0.18 4.84
N SER A 202 7.82 -0.47 4.16
CA SER A 202 7.57 -1.76 3.52
C SER A 202 8.70 -2.77 3.79
N ILE A 203 8.34 -3.96 4.30
CA ILE A 203 9.28 -5.05 4.54
C ILE A 203 9.09 -6.14 3.51
N VAL A 204 10.20 -6.59 2.92
CA VAL A 204 10.25 -7.76 2.05
C VAL A 204 11.52 -8.54 2.34
N ASN A 205 11.41 -9.84 2.62
CA ASN A 205 12.56 -10.73 2.76
C ASN A 205 13.68 -10.15 3.66
N GLN A 206 13.31 -9.73 4.88
CA GLN A 206 14.24 -9.12 5.83
C GLN A 206 14.92 -7.84 5.31
N LYS A 207 14.35 -7.16 4.32
CA LYS A 207 14.74 -5.82 3.90
C LYS A 207 13.59 -4.86 4.17
N LEU A 208 13.90 -3.67 4.67
CA LEU A 208 12.91 -2.62 4.92
C LEU A 208 13.25 -1.44 4.01
N SER A 209 12.27 -1.01 3.23
CA SER A 209 12.24 0.31 2.59
C SER A 209 11.49 1.27 3.50
N LEU A 210 12.14 2.38 3.85
CA LEU A 210 11.55 3.45 4.65
C LEU A 210 11.70 4.76 3.88
N GLN A 211 10.63 5.55 3.82
CA GLN A 211 10.69 6.92 3.32
C GLN A 211 10.30 7.89 4.43
N LEU A 212 11.14 8.90 4.65
CA LEU A 212 10.88 10.04 5.51
C LEU A 212 10.77 11.32 4.70
N HIS A 213 9.86 12.20 5.09
CA HIS A 213 9.79 13.57 4.58
C HIS A 213 10.04 14.55 5.72
N TYR A 214 10.80 15.60 5.42
CA TYR A 214 10.97 16.76 6.32
C TYR A 214 10.51 18.03 5.59
N PRO A 215 9.23 18.41 5.70
CA PRO A 215 8.63 19.40 4.82
C PRO A 215 9.17 20.82 4.99
N VAL A 216 9.55 21.24 6.21
CA VAL A 216 10.13 22.57 6.45
C VAL A 216 11.41 22.82 5.64
N GLU A 217 12.13 21.76 5.29
CA GLU A 217 13.34 21.81 4.45
C GLU A 217 13.10 21.28 3.02
N GLY A 218 11.88 20.86 2.67
CA GLY A 218 11.59 20.26 1.37
C GLY A 218 12.29 18.92 1.11
N ILE A 219 12.74 18.22 2.16
CA ILE A 219 13.58 17.02 2.02
C ILE A 219 12.73 15.75 1.98
N THR A 220 13.14 14.81 1.14
CA THR A 220 12.74 13.41 1.20
C THR A 220 13.96 12.52 1.33
N ILE A 221 13.93 11.59 2.28
CA ILE A 221 14.98 10.59 2.46
C ILE A 221 14.39 9.20 2.28
N ASN A 222 14.98 8.43 1.37
CA ASN A 222 14.70 7.01 1.21
C ASN A 222 15.81 6.22 1.89
N TYR A 223 15.44 5.21 2.67
CA TYR A 223 16.35 4.31 3.37
C TYR A 223 16.08 2.88 2.93
N MET A 224 17.14 2.09 2.86
CA MET A 224 17.08 0.65 2.75
C MET A 224 17.80 0.05 3.95
N PHE A 225 17.06 -0.74 4.73
CA PHE A 225 17.62 -1.54 5.81
C PHE A 225 17.61 -3.02 5.43
N LYS A 226 18.52 -3.79 6.02
CA LYS A 226 18.50 -5.24 5.99
C LYS A 226 18.61 -5.77 7.42
N LYS A 227 17.82 -6.79 7.73
CA LYS A 227 17.93 -7.53 8.98
C LYS A 227 19.13 -8.48 8.86
N ASP A 228 20.08 -8.31 9.75
CA ASP A 228 21.22 -9.21 9.93
C ASP A 228 21.25 -9.64 11.40
N SER A 229 21.24 -10.94 11.64
CA SER A 229 21.36 -11.50 12.99
C SER A 229 20.36 -10.89 14.00
N ASN A 230 19.10 -10.74 13.57
CA ASN A 230 17.99 -10.09 14.30
C ASN A 230 18.15 -8.58 14.59
N LYS A 231 19.06 -7.88 13.91
CA LYS A 231 19.20 -6.42 14.00
C LYS A 231 19.00 -5.79 12.63
N TRP A 232 18.25 -4.70 12.58
CA TRP A 232 18.15 -3.90 11.36
C TRP A 232 19.40 -3.04 11.19
N VAL A 233 20.03 -3.14 10.02
CA VAL A 233 21.22 -2.40 9.64
C VAL A 233 20.89 -1.55 8.42
N LEU A 234 21.20 -0.26 8.48
CA LEU A 234 21.11 0.62 7.31
C LEU A 234 22.14 0.18 6.26
N ILE A 235 21.66 -0.15 5.05
CA ILE A 235 22.53 -0.58 3.95
C ILE A 235 22.59 0.43 2.80
N ASP A 236 21.59 1.31 2.67
CA ASP A 236 21.59 2.40 1.70
C ASP A 236 20.69 3.54 2.16
N SER A 237 21.00 4.76 1.74
CA SER A 237 20.16 5.94 1.96
C SER A 237 20.35 6.97 0.84
N LYS A 238 19.25 7.56 0.39
CA LYS A 238 19.24 8.63 -0.60
C LYS A 238 18.43 9.81 -0.11
N LEU A 239 19.10 10.94 0.09
CA LEU A 239 18.48 12.23 0.39
C LEU A 239 18.22 13.00 -0.91
N MET A 240 17.04 13.59 -1.02
CA MET A 240 16.61 14.41 -2.15
C MET A 240 16.00 15.70 -1.63
N GLU A 241 16.49 16.82 -2.14
CA GLU A 241 15.94 18.16 -1.93
C GLU A 241 14.96 18.47 -3.08
N LYS A 242 13.89 19.20 -2.79
CA LYS A 242 12.92 19.67 -3.77
C LYS A 242 13.13 21.14 -4.11
#